data_AF-A0A7W0EKZ0-F1
#
_entry.id   AF-A0A7W0EKZ0-F1
#
_cell.length_a   1.000
_cell.length_b   1.000
_cell.length_c   1.000
_cell.angle_alpha   90.00
_cell.angle_beta   90.00
_cell.angle_gamma   90.00
#
_symmetry.space_group_name_H-M   'P 1'
#
loop_
_entity.id
_entity.type
_entity.pdbx_description
1 polymer ?
#
loop_
_entity_poly.entity_id
_entity_poly.type
_entity_poly.pdbx_seq_one_letter_code
_entity_poly.pdbx_strand_id
1 'polypeptide(L)'
;MLSLSTNLVTRNATTQFVGYDFNSMVNFNGTQIVANDSGLFVLGGNSDEGVDIDAYFQPVLSDFGDAHPKRLRFIYLGFEADGQITVTTSDGLPEEAAESETKTITPRFVGQQRVRIPVTRALHGRYWSFRIANKNGADFSVDSIMARIIRRSHGITQHS
;
A
#
# COMPACT_ATOMS: atom_id res chain seq x y z
N MET A 1 -2.03 19.87 -10.34
CA MET A 1 -1.70 19.12 -11.58
C MET A 1 -1.37 17.68 -11.19
N LEU A 2 -1.45 16.71 -12.12
CA LEU A 2 -1.08 15.31 -11.85
C LEU A 2 0.27 15.01 -12.49
N SER A 3 1.25 14.59 -11.69
CA SER A 3 2.58 14.23 -12.19
C SER A 3 2.94 12.79 -11.81
N LEU A 4 3.44 12.02 -12.79
CA LEU A 4 3.72 10.59 -12.64
C LEU A 4 5.21 10.32 -12.90
N SER A 5 5.91 9.72 -11.93
CA SER A 5 7.26 9.16 -12.11
C SER A 5 7.14 7.67 -12.36
N THR A 6 7.76 7.13 -13.40
CA THR A 6 7.85 5.67 -13.58
C THR A 6 9.31 5.23 -13.54
N ASN A 7 9.63 4.36 -12.59
CA ASN A 7 10.95 3.75 -12.49
C ASN A 7 11.07 2.58 -13.48
N LEU A 8 11.81 2.80 -14.56
CA LEU A 8 12.06 1.84 -15.63
C LEU A 8 13.01 0.70 -15.22
N VAL A 9 13.86 0.93 -14.21
CA VAL A 9 14.84 -0.06 -13.72
C VAL A 9 14.17 -1.07 -12.78
N THR A 10 13.20 -0.62 -11.97
CA THR A 10 12.47 -1.46 -11.01
C THR A 10 11.08 -1.86 -11.53
N ARG A 11 11.03 -2.54 -12.68
CA ARG A 11 9.81 -3.14 -13.26
C ARG A 11 8.60 -2.19 -13.40
N ASN A 12 8.80 -0.96 -13.88
CA ASN A 12 7.73 0.01 -14.12
C ASN A 12 6.89 0.36 -12.87
N ALA A 13 7.52 0.43 -11.70
CA ALA A 13 6.86 1.00 -10.52
C ALA A 13 6.56 2.50 -10.78
N THR A 14 5.28 2.88 -10.73
CA THR A 14 4.84 4.26 -10.94
C THR A 14 4.50 4.93 -9.60
N THR A 15 5.12 6.07 -9.33
CA THR A 15 4.82 6.96 -8.21
C THR A 15 4.01 8.14 -8.72
N GLN A 16 2.91 8.43 -8.02
CA GLN A 16 2.03 9.55 -8.35
C GLN A 16 2.24 10.69 -7.35
N PHE A 17 2.51 11.89 -7.86
CA PHE A 17 2.58 13.13 -7.10
C PHE A 17 1.28 13.90 -7.29
N VAL A 18 0.60 14.22 -6.20
CA VAL A 18 -0.66 14.99 -6.17
C VAL A 18 -0.44 16.19 -5.26
N GLY A 19 -1.05 17.34 -5.59
CA GLY A 19 -0.95 18.55 -4.78
C GLY A 19 0.26 19.44 -5.10
N TYR A 20 1.13 19.01 -6.02
CA TYR A 20 2.28 19.79 -6.45
C TYR A 20 2.02 20.51 -7.78
N ASP A 21 2.53 21.73 -7.90
CA ASP A 21 2.54 22.51 -9.15
C ASP A 21 3.84 22.30 -9.92
N PHE A 22 4.21 21.04 -10.17
CA PHE A 22 5.37 20.70 -11.00
C PHE A 22 4.91 20.40 -12.43
N ASN A 23 5.57 21.01 -13.41
CA ASN A 23 5.28 20.83 -14.83
C ASN A 23 6.27 19.90 -15.55
N SER A 24 7.40 19.57 -14.89
CA SER A 24 8.45 18.73 -15.46
C SER A 24 9.21 17.98 -14.38
N MET A 25 9.77 16.82 -14.74
CA MET A 25 10.54 15.98 -13.83
C MET A 25 11.60 15.16 -14.57
N VAL A 26 12.72 14.90 -13.90
CA VAL A 26 13.82 14.06 -14.41
C VAL A 26 14.48 13.32 -13.25
N ASN A 27 14.90 12.08 -13.48
CA ASN A 27 15.86 11.43 -12.59
C ASN A 27 17.27 11.65 -13.17
N PHE A 28 18.11 12.41 -12.47
CA PHE A 28 19.47 12.71 -12.87
C PHE A 28 20.43 12.18 -11.81
N ASN A 29 21.27 11.20 -12.17
CA ASN A 29 22.20 10.53 -11.27
C ASN A 29 21.58 9.99 -9.96
N GLY A 30 20.35 9.46 -10.03
CA GLY A 30 19.64 8.92 -8.87
C GLY A 30 18.91 9.98 -8.04
N THR A 31 19.06 11.26 -8.37
CA THR A 31 18.30 12.35 -7.77
C THR A 31 17.08 12.66 -8.61
N GLN A 32 15.90 12.59 -7.99
CA GLN A 32 14.66 13.04 -8.62
C GLN A 32 14.64 14.57 -8.58
N ILE A 33 14.63 15.23 -9.73
CA ILE A 33 14.56 16.68 -9.89
C ILE A 33 13.21 17.01 -10.52
N VAL A 34 12.54 18.04 -10.01
CA VAL A 34 11.30 18.59 -10.54
C VAL A 34 11.45 20.06 -10.85
N ALA A 35 10.65 20.57 -11.79
CA ALA A 35 10.63 21.98 -12.11
C ALA A 35 9.22 22.51 -12.22
N ASN A 36 9.12 23.82 -11.98
CA ASN A 36 7.96 24.65 -12.32
C ASN A 36 8.42 26.06 -12.65
N ASP A 37 7.48 26.99 -12.81
CA ASP A 37 7.76 28.38 -13.16
C ASP A 37 8.59 29.13 -12.10
N SER A 38 8.66 28.59 -10.87
CA SER A 38 9.47 29.12 -9.77
C SER A 38 10.90 28.57 -9.73
N GLY A 39 11.22 27.53 -10.51
CA GLY A 39 12.57 27.00 -10.64
C GLY A 39 12.68 25.48 -10.58
N LEU A 40 13.89 25.00 -10.22
CA LEU A 40 14.23 23.58 -10.06
C LEU A 40 14.29 23.21 -8.58
N PHE A 41 13.68 22.07 -8.23
CA PHE A 41 13.64 21.53 -6.88
C PHE A 41 14.09 20.07 -6.90
N VAL A 42 14.73 19.63 -5.83
CA VAL A 42 15.03 18.20 -5.64
C VAL A 42 13.82 17.57 -4.95
N LEU A 43 13.21 16.57 -5.58
CA LEU A 43 12.25 15.68 -4.92
C LEU A 43 13.02 14.74 -4.00
N GLY A 44 13.08 15.11 -2.74
CA GLY A 44 13.72 14.36 -1.68
C GLY A 44 13.56 15.05 -0.34
N GLY A 45 13.97 14.38 0.73
CA GLY A 45 13.74 14.83 2.10
C GLY A 45 12.53 14.14 2.74
N ASN A 46 12.50 14.15 4.07
CA ASN A 46 11.45 13.49 4.85
C ASN A 46 10.24 14.40 5.10
N SER A 47 10.33 15.67 4.69
CA SER A 47 9.30 16.69 4.90
C SER A 47 9.14 17.62 3.69
N ASP A 48 7.94 18.17 3.56
CA ASP A 48 7.54 19.20 2.61
C ASP A 48 7.22 20.48 3.40
N GLU A 49 8.04 21.53 3.23
CA GLU A 49 7.96 22.76 4.03
C GLU A 49 7.95 22.55 5.56
N GLY A 50 8.60 21.47 6.04
CA GLY A 50 8.64 21.10 7.46
C GLY A 50 7.45 20.25 7.94
N VAL A 51 6.54 19.87 7.03
CA VAL A 51 5.45 18.91 7.27
C VAL A 51 5.88 17.53 6.79
N ASP A 52 5.68 16.51 7.62
CA ASP A 52 5.98 15.12 7.27
C ASP A 52 5.21 14.65 6.01
N ILE A 53 5.87 13.88 5.13
CA ILE A 53 5.26 13.41 3.87
C ILE A 53 4.42 12.15 4.11
N ASP A 54 3.12 12.21 3.81
CA ASP A 54 2.25 11.03 3.78
C ASP A 54 2.48 10.19 2.51
N ALA A 55 3.05 9.00 2.68
CA ALA A 55 3.38 8.08 1.61
C ALA A 55 2.61 6.75 1.74
N TYR A 56 2.16 6.20 0.61
CA TYR A 56 1.48 4.92 0.57
C TYR A 56 1.66 4.19 -0.76
N PHE A 57 1.39 2.89 -0.76
CA PHE A 57 1.16 2.13 -1.97
C PHE A 57 -0.04 1.19 -1.82
N GLN A 58 -0.64 0.83 -2.95
CA GLN A 58 -1.77 -0.07 -3.03
C GLN A 58 -1.55 -1.03 -4.21
N PRO A 59 -1.31 -2.33 -3.96
CA PRO A 59 -1.24 -3.31 -5.03
C PRO A 59 -2.59 -3.46 -5.76
N VAL A 60 -2.53 -4.06 -6.95
CA VAL A 60 -3.74 -4.33 -7.75
C VAL A 60 -4.70 -5.25 -6.97
N LEU A 61 -5.99 -5.00 -7.15
CA LEU A 61 -7.07 -5.83 -6.64
C LEU A 61 -6.86 -7.31 -7.04
N SER A 62 -6.91 -8.22 -6.08
CA SER A 62 -6.62 -9.63 -6.30
C SER A 62 -7.78 -10.54 -5.87
N ASP A 63 -8.09 -11.54 -6.69
CA ASP A 63 -8.92 -12.69 -6.28
C ASP A 63 -8.09 -13.92 -5.88
N PHE A 64 -6.76 -13.76 -5.81
CA PHE A 64 -5.80 -14.81 -5.51
C PHE A 64 -5.91 -16.03 -6.46
N GLY A 65 -6.39 -15.82 -7.69
CA GLY A 65 -6.55 -16.88 -8.69
C GLY A 65 -7.73 -17.82 -8.41
N ASP A 66 -8.70 -17.40 -7.60
CA ASP A 66 -9.88 -18.21 -7.28
C ASP A 66 -11.16 -17.36 -7.32
N ALA A 67 -12.18 -17.80 -8.07
CA ALA A 67 -13.42 -17.05 -8.26
C ALA A 67 -14.38 -17.08 -7.05
N HIS A 68 -14.14 -17.93 -6.05
CA HIS A 68 -15.06 -18.08 -4.92
C HIS A 68 -14.90 -16.95 -3.89
N PRO A 69 -15.97 -16.57 -3.16
CA PRO A 69 -15.86 -15.72 -1.99
C PRO A 69 -14.91 -16.31 -0.96
N LYS A 70 -14.08 -15.46 -0.38
CA LYS A 70 -13.05 -15.86 0.60
C LYS A 70 -13.21 -15.05 1.87
N ARG A 71 -12.63 -15.58 2.92
CA ARG A 71 -12.27 -14.83 4.11
C ARG A 71 -10.76 -14.76 4.22
N LEU A 72 -10.25 -13.60 4.59
CA LEU A 72 -8.85 -13.45 4.94
C LEU A 72 -8.70 -13.64 6.45
N ARG A 73 -7.86 -14.60 6.88
CA ARG A 73 -7.68 -14.89 8.31
C ARG A 73 -6.64 -13.97 8.94
N PHE A 74 -5.55 -13.76 8.20
CA PHE A 74 -4.45 -12.88 8.54
C PHE A 74 -3.56 -12.69 7.32
N ILE A 75 -2.75 -11.65 7.36
CA ILE A 75 -1.63 -11.43 6.45
C ILE A 75 -0.32 -11.54 7.22
N TYR A 76 0.73 -12.03 6.56
CA TYR A 76 2.10 -11.78 6.95
C TYR A 76 2.63 -10.65 6.09
N LEU A 77 3.10 -9.58 6.73
CA LEU A 77 3.76 -8.46 6.08
C LEU A 77 5.24 -8.53 6.42
N GLY A 78 6.08 -8.64 5.40
CA GLY A 78 7.51 -8.40 5.52
C GLY A 78 7.80 -6.93 5.19
N PHE A 79 8.46 -6.23 6.11
CA PHE A 79 8.68 -4.80 6.00
C PHE A 79 9.89 -4.34 6.84
N GLU A 80 10.36 -3.14 6.55
CA GLU A 80 11.25 -2.35 7.37
C GLU A 80 10.64 -0.96 7.52
N ALA A 81 10.69 -0.36 8.71
CA ALA A 81 10.21 1.01 8.93
C ALA A 81 10.91 1.63 10.14
N ASP A 82 11.12 2.94 10.11
CA ASP A 82 11.65 3.73 11.23
C ASP A 82 10.56 4.24 12.19
N GLY A 83 9.30 4.09 11.80
CA GLY A 83 8.12 4.51 12.54
C GLY A 83 6.90 3.64 12.28
N GLN A 84 5.74 4.10 12.72
CA GLN A 84 4.49 3.35 12.56
C GLN A 84 4.06 3.34 11.09
N ILE A 85 3.49 2.21 10.67
CA ILE A 85 2.79 2.10 9.38
C ILE A 85 1.32 1.75 9.64
N THR A 86 0.48 2.00 8.66
CA THR A 86 -0.91 1.54 8.63
C THR A 86 -1.11 0.52 7.51
N VAL A 87 -1.91 -0.49 7.80
CA VAL A 87 -2.30 -1.51 6.83
C VAL A 87 -3.81 -1.57 6.78
N THR A 88 -4.38 -1.16 5.66
CA THR A 88 -5.81 -1.26 5.36
C THR A 88 -6.06 -2.49 4.50
N THR A 89 -6.94 -3.36 4.96
CA THR A 89 -7.42 -4.53 4.21
C THR A 89 -8.88 -4.28 3.83
N SER A 90 -9.24 -4.50 2.56
CA SER A 90 -10.60 -4.32 2.06
C SER A 90 -11.06 -5.49 1.20
N ASP A 91 -12.36 -5.77 1.19
CA ASP A 91 -13.01 -6.82 0.38
C ASP A 91 -13.46 -6.34 -1.01
N GLY A 92 -12.86 -5.24 -1.48
CA GLY A 92 -13.05 -4.65 -2.80
C GLY A 92 -12.15 -3.43 -2.96
N LEU A 93 -12.49 -2.53 -3.89
CA LEU A 93 -11.90 -1.20 -3.96
C LEU A 93 -12.70 -0.22 -3.10
N PRO A 94 -12.06 0.75 -2.42
CA PRO A 94 -12.76 1.74 -1.60
C PRO A 94 -13.85 2.52 -2.36
N GLU A 95 -13.65 2.75 -3.66
CA GLU A 95 -14.58 3.45 -4.55
C GLU A 95 -15.88 2.66 -4.82
N GLU A 96 -15.90 1.36 -4.54
CA GLU A 96 -17.03 0.45 -4.76
C GLU A 96 -17.85 0.19 -3.48
N ALA A 97 -17.75 1.08 -2.49
CA ALA A 97 -18.35 0.91 -1.16
C ALA A 97 -17.92 -0.38 -0.43
N ALA A 98 -16.70 -0.84 -0.70
CA ALA A 98 -16.12 -2.00 -0.03
C ALA A 98 -15.92 -1.76 1.47
N GLU A 99 -16.10 -2.81 2.27
CA GLU A 99 -15.80 -2.74 3.69
C GLU A 99 -14.27 -2.81 3.88
N SER A 100 -13.77 -2.18 4.95
CA SER A 100 -12.34 -2.19 5.23
C SER A 100 -12.01 -2.18 6.72
N GLU A 101 -10.82 -2.68 7.04
CA GLU A 101 -10.22 -2.66 8.38
C GLU A 101 -8.81 -2.10 8.28
N THR A 102 -8.51 -1.06 9.07
CA THR A 102 -7.17 -0.45 9.15
C THR A 102 -6.51 -0.82 10.47
N LYS A 103 -5.24 -1.25 10.42
CA LYS A 103 -4.42 -1.54 11.60
C LYS A 103 -3.14 -0.75 11.59
N THR A 104 -2.82 -0.12 12.72
CA THR A 104 -1.52 0.50 12.96
C THR A 104 -0.53 -0.56 13.44
N ILE A 105 0.63 -0.60 12.82
CA ILE A 105 1.72 -1.52 13.12
C ILE A 105 2.92 -0.70 13.59
N THR A 106 3.47 -1.07 14.75
CA THR A 106 4.72 -0.50 15.25
C THR A 106 5.87 -1.48 14.95
N PRO A 107 6.97 -1.03 14.31
CA PRO A 107 8.16 -1.86 14.12
C PRO A 107 8.74 -2.26 15.48
N ARG A 108 9.18 -3.51 15.59
CA ARG A 108 9.71 -4.09 16.83
C ARG A 108 11.21 -3.84 17.01
N PHE A 109 11.90 -3.70 15.89
CA PHE A 109 13.34 -3.45 15.80
C PHE A 109 13.66 -2.77 14.47
N VAL A 110 14.87 -2.21 14.36
CA VAL A 110 15.41 -1.63 13.13
C VAL A 110 15.79 -2.74 12.15
N GLY A 111 15.46 -2.58 10.87
CA GLY A 111 15.73 -3.57 9.84
C GLY A 111 14.50 -4.39 9.41
N GLN A 112 14.74 -5.25 8.41
CA GLN A 112 13.75 -6.16 7.85
C GLN A 112 13.13 -7.08 8.91
N GLN A 113 11.80 -7.06 9.00
CA GLN A 113 11.03 -7.85 9.95
C GLN A 113 9.72 -8.36 9.35
N ARG A 114 9.07 -9.28 10.08
CA ARG A 114 7.78 -9.84 9.68
C ARG A 114 6.75 -9.72 10.79
N VAL A 115 5.56 -9.23 10.44
CA VAL A 115 4.43 -9.14 11.36
C VAL A 115 3.24 -9.96 10.85
N ARG A 116 2.53 -10.61 11.77
CA ARG A 116 1.22 -11.24 11.48
C ARG A 116 0.11 -10.26 11.85
N ILE A 117 -0.69 -9.89 10.88
CA ILE A 117 -1.80 -8.96 11.07
C ILE A 117 -3.10 -9.77 10.93
N PRO A 118 -3.84 -10.02 12.02
CA PRO A 118 -5.14 -10.68 11.93
C PRO A 118 -6.11 -9.80 11.12
N VAL A 119 -7.07 -10.41 10.44
CA VAL A 119 -8.14 -9.68 9.75
C VAL A 119 -9.47 -10.08 10.37
N THR A 120 -10.37 -9.11 10.52
CA THR A 120 -11.70 -9.32 11.08
C THR A 120 -12.49 -10.37 10.30
N ARG A 121 -13.39 -11.07 10.98
CA ARG A 121 -14.24 -12.10 10.35
C ARG A 121 -15.43 -11.50 9.60
N ALA A 122 -15.69 -10.20 9.77
CA ALA A 122 -16.78 -9.47 9.12
C ALA A 122 -16.53 -9.33 7.61
N LEU A 123 -15.30 -8.98 7.23
CA LEU A 123 -14.90 -8.83 5.83
C LEU A 123 -14.97 -10.17 5.09
N HIS A 124 -15.64 -10.16 3.95
CA HIS A 124 -15.71 -11.31 3.07
C HIS A 124 -16.00 -10.87 1.64
N GLY A 125 -15.18 -11.35 0.72
CA GLY A 125 -15.29 -10.95 -0.68
C GLY A 125 -14.57 -11.92 -1.58
N ARG A 126 -14.89 -11.85 -2.87
CA ARG A 126 -14.11 -12.52 -3.92
C ARG A 126 -12.77 -11.80 -4.10
N TYR A 127 -12.83 -10.49 -4.25
CA TYR A 127 -11.69 -9.62 -4.49
C TYR A 127 -11.22 -8.99 -3.19
N TRP A 128 -9.91 -8.71 -3.11
CA TRP A 128 -9.28 -8.14 -1.94
C TRP A 128 -8.25 -7.09 -2.34
N SER A 129 -8.21 -6.00 -1.60
CA SER A 129 -7.25 -4.90 -1.74
C SER A 129 -6.48 -4.67 -0.45
N PHE A 130 -5.25 -4.18 -0.59
CA PHE A 130 -4.37 -3.81 0.51
C PHE A 130 -3.82 -2.41 0.28
N ARG A 131 -3.81 -1.57 1.31
CA ARG A 131 -3.11 -0.29 1.28
C ARG A 131 -2.14 -0.23 2.45
N ILE A 132 -0.88 0.05 2.16
CA ILE A 132 0.15 0.25 3.17
C ILE A 132 0.56 1.70 3.09
N ALA A 133 0.48 2.41 4.20
CA ALA A 133 0.87 3.81 4.31
C ALA A 133 1.77 4.04 5.52
N ASN A 134 2.66 5.01 5.44
CA ASN A 134 3.36 5.50 6.62
C ASN A 134 2.41 6.23 7.58
N LYS A 135 2.93 6.57 8.74
CA LYS A 135 2.26 7.43 9.71
C LYS A 135 3.28 8.44 10.22
N ASN A 136 2.92 9.73 10.18
CA ASN A 136 3.81 10.83 10.56
C ASN A 136 5.14 10.79 9.77
N GLY A 137 5.07 10.62 8.46
CA GLY A 137 6.28 10.68 7.60
C GLY A 137 7.27 9.53 7.73
N ALA A 138 6.97 8.49 8.52
CA ALA A 138 7.88 7.36 8.71
C ALA A 138 8.37 6.77 7.38
N ASP A 139 9.67 6.54 7.26
CA ASP A 139 10.23 5.82 6.13
C ASP A 139 9.87 4.34 6.26
N PHE A 140 9.55 3.70 5.13
CA PHE A 140 9.18 2.30 5.10
C PHE A 140 9.48 1.63 3.76
N SER A 141 9.78 0.34 3.85
CA SER A 141 9.95 -0.57 2.73
C SER A 141 9.15 -1.84 2.97
N VAL A 142 8.54 -2.39 1.92
CA VAL A 142 7.79 -3.64 1.97
C VAL A 142 8.31 -4.59 0.90
N ASP A 143 8.70 -5.80 1.30
CA ASP A 143 9.20 -6.84 0.40
C ASP A 143 8.14 -7.89 0.06
N SER A 144 7.17 -8.11 0.97
CA SER A 144 6.24 -9.23 0.87
C SER A 144 4.92 -9.01 1.60
N ILE A 145 3.83 -9.41 0.92
CA ILE A 145 2.49 -9.53 1.50
C ILE A 145 2.01 -10.95 1.24
N MET A 146 1.86 -11.75 2.31
CA MET A 146 1.39 -13.13 2.22
C MET A 146 0.03 -13.27 2.89
N ALA A 147 -0.99 -13.52 2.07
CA ALA A 147 -2.39 -13.55 2.48
C ALA A 147 -2.85 -14.99 2.81
N ARG A 148 -3.33 -15.25 4.04
CA ARG A 148 -3.94 -16.54 4.39
C ARG A 148 -5.44 -16.51 4.13
N ILE A 149 -5.83 -17.00 2.95
CA ILE A 149 -7.22 -17.10 2.52
C ILE A 149 -7.90 -18.41 2.97
N ILE A 150 -9.20 -18.32 3.22
CA ILE A 150 -10.09 -19.46 3.42
C ILE A 150 -11.24 -19.30 2.43
N ARG A 151 -11.40 -20.25 1.51
CA ARG A 151 -12.56 -20.31 0.62
C ARG A 151 -13.82 -20.52 1.46
N ARG A 152 -14.88 -19.75 1.21
CA ARG A 152 -16.20 -20.09 1.73
C ARG A 152 -16.83 -21.11 0.79
N SER A 153 -17.03 -22.33 1.28
CA SER A 153 -17.96 -23.26 0.64
C SER A 153 -19.38 -22.78 0.92
N HIS A 154 -20.21 -22.60 -0.12
CA HIS A 154 -21.65 -22.61 0.08
C HIS A 154 -22.01 -23.97 0.70
N GLY A 155 -22.76 -23.96 1.79
CA GLY A 155 -23.20 -25.19 2.43
C GLY A 155 -23.92 -26.06 1.40
N ILE A 156 -23.40 -27.26 1.16
CA ILE A 156 -24.18 -28.30 0.51
C ILE A 156 -25.24 -28.66 1.55
N THR A 157 -26.47 -28.17 1.38
CA THR A 157 -27.62 -28.71 2.10
C THR A 157 -27.78 -30.14 1.62
N GLN A 158 -27.23 -31.10 2.35
CA GLN A 158 -27.53 -32.51 2.13
C GLN A 158 -28.99 -32.70 2.52
N HIS A 159 -29.87 -32.75 1.52
CA HIS A 159 -31.19 -33.32 1.70
C HIS A 159 -31.01 -34.85 1.74
N SER A 160 -31.10 -35.40 2.95
CA SER A 160 -31.32 -36.82 3.23
C SER A 160 -32.73 -37.24 2.84
#